data_AF-A0A258P7U3-F1
#
_entry.id   AF-A0A258P7U3-F1
#
_cell.length_a   1.000
_cell.length_b   1.000
_cell.length_c   1.000
_cell.angle_alpha   90.00
_cell.angle_beta   90.00
_cell.angle_gamma   90.00
#
_symmetry.space_group_name_H-M   'P 1'
#
loop_
_entity.id
_entity.type
_entity.pdbx_description
1 polymer ?
#
loop_
_entity_poly.entity_id
_entity_poly.type
_entity_poly.pdbx_seq_one_letter_code
_entity_poly.pdbx_strand_id
1 'polypeptide(L)'
;MENSTKGASAESSGGMSSTFLELYLIMAEIDERFLNVNRYGVLSVPGPLWLAMAFLGRHWLLLIVALASRRSPEAVQMAGNSLSWVVLLLEFPVMLLAYAAFSRHPDTGGLIRFIWSKGRFILGMTATLNLVLLGWFLWNSEVWRRWPELFLASCGLLDVVIIYGIYTSGYIKQIFLEFPQPVSVKGKSS
;
A
#
# COMPACT_ATOMS: atom_id res chain seq x y z
N MET A 1 62.53 23.60 -6.46
CA MET A 1 61.41 24.45 -6.03
C MET A 1 60.35 24.38 -7.12
N GLU A 2 59.62 23.29 -7.38
CA GLU A 2 58.94 22.31 -6.54
C GLU A 2 57.87 22.92 -5.62
N ASN A 3 56.60 22.77 -6.07
CA ASN A 3 55.33 22.73 -5.35
C ASN A 3 54.26 22.59 -6.45
N SER A 4 53.80 21.40 -6.87
CA SER A 4 53.21 20.28 -6.12
C SER A 4 52.09 20.73 -5.18
N THR A 5 50.85 20.65 -5.66
CA THR A 5 49.65 20.24 -4.90
C THR A 5 48.45 20.13 -5.87
N LYS A 6 48.47 19.06 -6.67
CA LYS A 6 47.24 18.43 -7.17
C LYS A 6 46.69 17.62 -5.99
N GLY A 7 45.55 18.01 -5.44
CA GLY A 7 44.93 17.36 -4.29
C GLY A 7 43.43 17.21 -4.47
N ALA A 8 43.03 16.02 -4.92
CA ALA A 8 41.79 15.30 -4.63
C ALA A 8 40.51 16.09 -4.31
N SER A 9 39.57 16.07 -5.27
CA SER A 9 38.13 16.19 -4.97
C SER A 9 37.36 15.24 -5.87
N ALA A 10 37.30 13.97 -5.46
CA ALA A 10 36.56 12.92 -6.16
C ALA A 10 36.16 11.82 -5.17
N GLU A 11 35.36 12.15 -4.16
CA GLU A 11 34.83 11.14 -3.23
C GLU A 11 33.53 11.63 -2.56
N SER A 12 32.43 11.68 -3.31
CA SER A 12 31.09 11.76 -2.70
C SER A 12 29.98 11.42 -3.70
N SER A 13 29.95 10.20 -4.23
CA SER A 13 28.78 9.72 -4.99
C SER A 13 28.46 8.23 -4.84
N GLY A 14 28.96 7.57 -3.79
CA GLY A 14 28.76 6.12 -3.56
C GLY A 14 27.88 5.74 -2.36
N GLY A 15 27.51 6.68 -1.48
CA GLY A 15 26.93 6.36 -0.17
C GLY A 15 25.41 6.15 -0.10
N MET A 16 24.67 6.44 -1.15
CA MET A 16 23.19 6.36 -1.12
C MET A 16 22.66 4.98 -1.55
N SER A 17 23.46 4.17 -2.25
CA SER A 17 23.05 2.82 -2.66
C SER A 17 23.14 1.80 -1.53
N SER A 18 24.07 1.98 -0.58
CA SER A 18 24.29 1.02 0.52
C SER A 18 23.19 1.09 1.58
N THR A 19 22.70 2.28 1.91
CA THR A 19 21.61 2.45 2.90
C THR A 19 20.28 1.90 2.40
N PHE A 20 19.96 2.07 1.11
CA PHE A 20 18.78 1.45 0.51
C PHE A 20 18.88 -0.08 0.45
N LEU A 21 20.07 -0.63 0.16
CA LEU A 21 20.31 -2.07 0.17
C LEU A 21 20.29 -2.65 1.59
N GLU A 22 20.77 -1.93 2.60
CA GLU A 22 20.70 -2.36 4.00
C GLU A 22 19.27 -2.30 4.54
N LEU A 23 18.50 -1.25 4.24
CA LEU A 23 17.07 -1.22 4.54
C LEU A 23 16.31 -2.36 3.85
N TYR A 24 16.70 -2.70 2.62
CA TYR A 24 16.13 -3.82 1.88
C TYR A 24 16.50 -5.16 2.49
N LEU A 25 17.76 -5.36 2.88
CA LEU A 25 18.23 -6.57 3.58
C LEU A 25 17.52 -6.73 4.94
N ILE A 26 17.36 -5.65 5.69
CA ILE A 26 16.63 -5.66 6.96
C ILE A 26 15.14 -5.98 6.74
N MET A 27 14.51 -5.43 5.71
CA MET A 27 13.11 -5.77 5.38
C MET A 27 12.96 -7.21 4.86
N ALA A 28 13.89 -7.70 4.05
CA ALA A 28 13.85 -9.04 3.48
C ALA A 28 14.13 -10.12 4.53
N GLU A 29 15.04 -9.86 5.47
CA GLU A 29 15.42 -10.84 6.50
C GLU A 29 14.41 -10.96 7.66
N ILE A 30 13.47 -10.01 7.77
CA ILE A 30 12.32 -10.13 8.68
C ILE A 30 11.27 -11.13 8.12
N ASP A 31 11.25 -11.38 6.80
CA ASP A 31 10.20 -12.12 6.09
C ASP A 31 10.31 -13.66 6.27
N GLU A 32 11.51 -14.22 6.44
CA GLU A 32 11.68 -15.69 6.53
C GLU A 32 11.45 -16.28 7.94
N ARG A 33 11.59 -15.48 9.01
CA ARG A 33 11.54 -16.00 10.40
C ARG A 33 10.14 -16.09 11.00
N PHE A 34 9.11 -15.58 10.33
CA PHE A 34 7.74 -15.57 10.85
C PHE A 34 6.73 -15.97 9.77
N LEU A 35 6.77 -17.23 9.33
CA LEU A 35 5.60 -17.90 8.77
C LEU A 35 4.52 -17.97 9.85
N ASN A 36 3.88 -16.84 10.13
CA ASN A 36 2.80 -16.73 11.09
C ASN A 36 1.55 -17.28 10.42
N VAL A 37 1.34 -18.56 10.64
CA VAL A 37 0.18 -19.30 10.15
C VAL A 37 -1.00 -18.99 11.08
N ASN A 38 -2.09 -18.50 10.51
CA ASN A 38 -3.33 -18.26 11.24
C ASN A 38 -3.94 -19.59 11.74
N ARG A 39 -4.90 -19.53 12.66
CA ARG A 39 -5.68 -20.66 13.20
C ARG A 39 -6.33 -21.58 12.15
N TYR A 40 -6.42 -21.12 10.91
CA TYR A 40 -6.99 -21.85 9.76
C TYR A 40 -5.92 -22.53 8.89
N GLY A 41 -4.65 -22.54 9.30
CA GLY A 41 -3.57 -23.17 8.53
C GLY A 41 -3.15 -22.38 7.30
N VAL A 42 -3.40 -21.06 7.27
CA VAL A 42 -3.09 -20.18 6.14
C VAL A 42 -2.21 -19.03 6.58
N LEU A 43 -1.33 -18.54 5.70
CA LEU A 43 -0.50 -17.36 5.94
C LEU A 43 -1.33 -16.16 6.42
N SER A 44 -0.98 -15.64 7.60
CA SER A 44 -1.54 -14.39 8.12
C SER A 44 -1.15 -13.21 7.23
N VAL A 45 -1.98 -12.17 7.23
CA VAL A 45 -1.69 -10.96 6.46
C VAL A 45 -0.63 -10.16 7.22
N PRO A 46 0.55 -9.90 6.65
CA PRO A 46 1.63 -9.22 7.35
C PRO A 46 1.25 -7.76 7.61
N GLY A 47 1.73 -7.21 8.73
CA GLY A 47 1.48 -5.81 9.11
C GLY A 47 1.78 -4.79 8.00
N PRO A 48 2.90 -4.90 7.26
CA PRO A 48 3.18 -4.03 6.12
C PRO A 48 2.10 -4.04 5.03
N LEU A 49 1.44 -5.17 4.78
CA LEU A 49 0.37 -5.25 3.78
C LEU A 49 -0.90 -4.53 4.27
N TRP A 50 -1.21 -4.61 5.56
CA TRP A 50 -2.26 -3.78 6.17
C TRP A 50 -1.97 -2.30 6.06
N LEU A 51 -0.73 -1.90 6.32
CA LEU A 51 -0.30 -0.51 6.20
C LEU A 51 -0.40 -0.02 4.75
N ALA A 52 0.00 -0.83 3.78
CA ALA A 52 -0.14 -0.52 2.36
C ALA A 52 -1.60 -0.33 1.95
N MET A 53 -2.51 -1.23 2.37
CA MET A 53 -3.95 -1.09 2.11
C MET A 53 -4.52 0.18 2.77
N ALA A 54 -4.18 0.45 4.02
CA ALA A 54 -4.62 1.64 4.74
C ALA A 54 -4.11 2.93 4.08
N PHE A 55 -2.86 2.92 3.62
CA PHE A 55 -2.24 4.06 2.95
C PHE A 55 -2.83 4.32 1.55
N LEU A 56 -3.10 3.26 0.79
CA LEU A 56 -3.76 3.35 -0.51
C LEU A 56 -5.24 3.75 -0.40
N GLY A 57 -5.90 3.44 0.72
CA GLY A 57 -7.27 3.85 1.04
C GLY A 57 -7.34 5.09 1.93
N ARG A 58 -6.30 5.93 1.94
CA ARG A 58 -6.18 7.07 2.89
C ARG A 58 -7.36 8.04 2.80
N HIS A 59 -7.94 8.27 1.63
CA HIS A 59 -9.07 9.20 1.51
C HIS A 59 -10.34 8.63 2.14
N TRP A 60 -10.54 7.31 2.06
CA TRP A 60 -11.58 6.62 2.82
C TRP A 60 -11.35 6.72 4.33
N LEU A 61 -10.12 6.56 4.80
CA LEU A 61 -9.80 6.72 6.22
C LEU A 61 -10.06 8.14 6.71
N LEU A 62 -9.61 9.15 5.95
CA LEU A 62 -9.87 10.55 6.24
C LEU A 62 -11.38 10.86 6.27
N LEU A 63 -12.15 10.29 5.34
CA LEU A 63 -13.59 10.42 5.32
C LEU A 63 -14.23 9.80 6.57
N ILE A 64 -13.83 8.59 6.96
CA ILE A 64 -14.34 7.92 8.17
C ILE A 64 -14.02 8.76 9.42
N VAL A 65 -12.78 9.28 9.52
CA VAL A 65 -12.37 10.16 10.64
C VAL A 65 -13.19 11.45 10.65
N ALA A 66 -13.41 12.09 9.49
CA ALA A 66 -14.23 13.28 9.38
C ALA A 66 -15.69 13.00 9.81
N LEU A 67 -16.24 11.85 9.40
CA LEU A 67 -17.60 11.42 9.78
C LEU A 67 -17.71 10.97 11.25
N ALA A 68 -16.61 10.53 11.87
CA ALA A 68 -16.57 10.23 13.30
C ALA A 68 -16.47 11.52 14.12
N SER A 69 -15.75 12.53 13.62
CA SER A 69 -15.56 13.85 14.22
C SER A 69 -16.74 14.81 14.03
N ARG A 70 -17.98 14.32 13.84
CA ARG A 70 -19.26 15.07 13.67
C ARG A 70 -19.52 16.24 14.65
N ARG A 71 -18.66 16.45 15.64
CA ARG A 71 -18.62 17.63 16.50
C ARG A 71 -18.19 18.92 15.79
N SER A 72 -17.54 18.88 14.62
CA SER A 72 -17.17 20.09 13.87
C SER A 72 -17.80 20.13 12.45
N PRO A 73 -18.89 20.90 12.24
CA PRO A 73 -19.52 21.03 10.92
C PRO A 73 -18.56 21.62 9.86
N GLU A 74 -17.56 22.39 10.28
CA GLU A 74 -16.50 22.94 9.43
C GLU A 74 -15.62 21.85 8.80
N ALA A 75 -15.30 20.78 9.55
CA ALA A 75 -14.49 19.68 9.04
C ALA A 75 -15.24 18.86 7.97
N VAL A 76 -16.57 18.74 8.11
CA VAL A 76 -17.41 18.05 7.13
C VAL A 76 -17.52 18.86 5.84
N GLN A 77 -17.65 20.19 5.92
CA GLN A 77 -17.67 21.07 4.74
C GLN A 77 -16.31 21.08 4.01
N MET A 78 -15.20 21.13 4.74
CA MET A 78 -13.87 21.04 4.13
C MET A 78 -13.62 19.68 3.47
N ALA A 79 -14.03 18.58 4.11
CA ALA A 79 -13.92 17.25 3.53
C ALA A 79 -14.80 17.08 2.27
N GLY A 80 -16.05 17.55 2.33
CA GLY A 80 -17.01 17.40 1.23
C GLY A 80 -16.67 18.19 -0.02
N ASN A 81 -16.00 19.34 0.12
CA ASN A 81 -15.64 20.20 -1.02
C ASN A 81 -14.25 19.88 -1.62
N SER A 82 -13.37 19.22 -0.86
CA SER A 82 -12.00 18.87 -1.31
C SER A 82 -11.85 17.42 -1.77
N LEU A 83 -12.67 16.50 -1.26
CA LEU A 83 -12.63 15.10 -1.66
C LEU A 83 -13.44 14.89 -2.94
N SER A 84 -12.75 14.79 -4.06
CA SER A 84 -13.37 14.36 -5.31
C SER A 84 -13.89 12.93 -5.16
N TRP A 85 -15.20 12.74 -5.38
CA TRP A 85 -15.85 11.42 -5.41
C TRP A 85 -15.16 10.44 -6.35
N VAL A 86 -14.49 10.94 -7.40
CA VAL A 86 -13.71 10.14 -8.33
C VAL A 86 -12.54 9.44 -7.62
N VAL A 87 -11.84 10.15 -6.72
CA VAL A 87 -10.71 9.57 -5.96
C VAL A 87 -11.21 8.45 -5.04
N LEU A 88 -12.33 8.69 -4.33
CA LEU A 88 -12.94 7.68 -3.47
C LEU A 88 -13.36 6.42 -4.25
N LEU A 89 -13.93 6.61 -5.45
CA LEU A 89 -14.31 5.49 -6.32
C LEU A 89 -13.09 4.68 -6.77
N LEU A 90 -11.97 5.33 -7.06
CA LEU A 90 -10.73 4.68 -7.49
C LEU A 90 -10.05 3.91 -6.34
N GLU A 91 -10.20 4.36 -5.10
CA GLU A 91 -9.68 3.66 -3.91
C GLU A 91 -10.63 2.55 -3.40
N PHE A 92 -11.89 2.53 -3.84
CA PHE A 92 -12.89 1.55 -3.41
C PHE A 92 -12.45 0.08 -3.58
N PRO A 93 -11.78 -0.33 -4.68
CA PRO A 93 -11.26 -1.69 -4.83
C PRO A 93 -10.30 -2.10 -3.70
N VAL A 94 -9.47 -1.19 -3.19
CA VAL A 94 -8.58 -1.46 -2.05
C VAL A 94 -9.37 -1.66 -0.76
N MET A 95 -10.45 -0.91 -0.56
CA MET A 95 -11.34 -1.10 0.60
C MET A 95 -12.04 -2.46 0.55
N LEU A 96 -12.48 -2.90 -0.64
CA LEU A 96 -13.00 -4.25 -0.84
C LEU A 96 -11.96 -5.32 -0.56
N LEU A 97 -10.70 -5.09 -0.94
CA LEU A 97 -9.60 -6.00 -0.66
C LEU A 97 -9.28 -6.07 0.84
N ALA A 98 -9.28 -4.93 1.54
CA ALA A 98 -9.11 -4.88 2.99
C ALA A 98 -10.24 -5.61 3.72
N TYR A 99 -11.48 -5.46 3.25
CA TYR A 99 -12.63 -6.24 3.73
C TYR A 99 -12.41 -7.74 3.48
N ALA A 100 -11.99 -8.13 2.27
CA ALA A 100 -11.67 -9.51 1.95
C ALA A 100 -10.55 -10.08 2.86
N ALA A 101 -9.56 -9.26 3.23
CA ALA A 101 -8.50 -9.63 4.17
C ALA A 101 -9.04 -9.93 5.58
N PHE A 102 -9.96 -9.11 6.07
CA PHE A 102 -10.64 -9.32 7.37
C PHE A 102 -11.53 -10.58 7.34
N SER A 103 -12.20 -10.83 6.21
CA SER A 103 -13.10 -11.97 6.02
C SER A 103 -12.40 -13.25 5.57
N ARG A 104 -11.10 -13.45 5.85
CA ARG A 104 -10.39 -14.71 5.50
C ARG A 104 -10.75 -15.84 6.47
N HIS A 105 -11.88 -16.51 6.24
CA HIS A 105 -12.30 -17.73 6.95
C HIS A 105 -12.73 -18.84 5.97
N PRO A 106 -12.73 -20.13 6.36
CA PRO A 106 -13.10 -21.23 5.45
C PRO A 106 -14.52 -21.12 4.87
N ASP A 107 -15.46 -20.61 5.65
CA ASP A 107 -16.88 -20.49 5.25
C ASP A 107 -17.16 -19.30 4.31
N THR A 108 -16.12 -18.63 3.83
CA THR A 108 -16.28 -17.43 3.00
C THR A 108 -16.68 -17.80 1.57
N GLY A 109 -17.67 -17.08 1.04
CA GLY A 109 -18.19 -17.25 -0.32
C GLY A 109 -17.17 -17.01 -1.44
N GLY A 110 -17.50 -17.49 -2.64
CA GLY A 110 -16.64 -17.43 -3.83
C GLY A 110 -16.24 -16.01 -4.25
N LEU A 111 -17.08 -15.00 -3.99
CA LEU A 111 -16.79 -13.60 -4.36
C LEU A 111 -15.58 -13.04 -3.59
N ILE A 112 -15.50 -13.25 -2.28
CA ILE A 112 -14.37 -12.75 -1.47
C ILE A 112 -13.08 -13.47 -1.88
N ARG A 113 -13.16 -14.77 -2.15
CA ARG A 113 -12.04 -15.56 -2.69
C ARG A 113 -11.55 -15.00 -4.03
N PHE A 114 -12.48 -14.65 -4.90
CA PHE A 114 -12.16 -14.04 -6.20
C PHE A 114 -11.48 -12.68 -6.03
N ILE A 115 -12.03 -11.79 -5.19
CA ILE A 115 -11.43 -10.49 -4.89
C ILE A 115 -10.01 -10.67 -4.33
N TRP A 116 -9.83 -11.58 -3.38
CA TRP A 116 -8.52 -11.87 -2.78
C TRP A 116 -7.50 -12.37 -3.81
N SER A 117 -7.91 -13.27 -4.72
CA SER A 117 -7.04 -13.78 -5.78
C SER A 117 -6.54 -12.68 -6.73
N LYS A 118 -7.29 -11.56 -6.81
CA LYS A 118 -6.94 -10.37 -7.60
C LYS A 118 -6.26 -9.29 -6.75
N GLY A 119 -6.02 -9.51 -5.46
CA GLY A 119 -5.52 -8.50 -4.53
C GLY A 119 -4.24 -7.82 -4.99
N ARG A 120 -3.28 -8.59 -5.52
CA ARG A 120 -2.03 -8.05 -6.07
C ARG A 120 -2.27 -7.04 -7.20
N PHE A 121 -3.18 -7.39 -8.12
CA PHE A 121 -3.56 -6.52 -9.24
C PHE A 121 -4.32 -5.29 -8.75
N ILE A 122 -5.26 -5.46 -7.82
CA ILE A 122 -6.03 -4.37 -7.21
C ILE A 122 -5.12 -3.34 -6.56
N LEU A 123 -4.14 -3.79 -5.75
CA LEU A 123 -3.18 -2.89 -5.09
C LEU A 123 -2.31 -2.14 -6.10
N GLY A 124 -1.72 -2.86 -7.06
CA GLY A 124 -0.87 -2.26 -8.08
C GLY A 124 -1.63 -1.26 -8.95
N MET A 125 -2.86 -1.59 -9.35
CA MET A 125 -3.73 -0.71 -10.13
C MET A 125 -4.10 0.55 -9.34
N THR A 126 -4.50 0.40 -8.08
CA THR A 126 -4.89 1.54 -7.22
C THR A 126 -3.71 2.47 -6.97
N ALA A 127 -2.53 1.93 -6.66
CA ALA A 127 -1.30 2.72 -6.50
C ALA A 127 -0.93 3.46 -7.79
N THR A 128 -1.05 2.79 -8.95
CA THR A 128 -0.77 3.41 -10.25
C THR A 128 -1.75 4.54 -10.55
N LEU A 129 -3.05 4.34 -10.27
CA LEU A 129 -4.06 5.38 -10.43
C LEU A 129 -3.80 6.58 -9.51
N ASN A 130 -3.40 6.34 -8.27
CA ASN A 130 -3.00 7.40 -7.34
C ASN A 130 -1.80 8.21 -7.88
N LEU A 131 -0.81 7.55 -8.47
CA LEU A 131 0.33 8.23 -9.12
C LEU A 131 -0.09 9.05 -10.34
N VAL A 132 -0.98 8.52 -11.18
CA VAL A 132 -1.51 9.25 -12.34
C VAL A 132 -2.29 10.49 -11.89
N LEU A 133 -3.14 10.36 -10.87
CA LEU A 133 -3.88 11.47 -10.29
C LEU A 133 -2.97 12.52 -9.66
N LEU A 134 -1.91 12.08 -8.97
CA LEU A 134 -0.89 12.97 -8.42
C LEU A 134 -0.21 13.76 -9.54
N GLY A 135 0.23 13.08 -10.61
CA GLY A 135 0.84 13.73 -11.77
C GLY A 135 -0.11 14.72 -12.44
N TRP A 136 -1.38 14.34 -12.61
CA TRP A 136 -2.42 15.24 -13.12
C TRP A 136 -2.62 16.47 -12.23
N PHE A 137 -2.69 16.28 -10.92
CA PHE A 137 -2.87 17.38 -9.96
C PHE A 137 -1.68 18.34 -9.98
N LEU A 138 -0.45 17.82 -10.00
CA LEU A 138 0.76 18.64 -10.09
C LEU A 138 0.84 19.39 -11.43
N TRP A 139 0.44 18.76 -12.53
CA TRP A 139 0.42 19.38 -13.86
C TRP A 139 -0.56 20.55 -13.96
N ASN A 140 -1.72 20.44 -13.33
CA ASN A 140 -2.76 21.47 -13.36
C ASN A 140 -2.64 22.49 -12.20
N SER A 141 -1.63 22.38 -11.33
CA SER A 141 -1.46 23.30 -10.21
C SER A 141 -0.79 24.59 -10.68
N GLU A 142 -1.54 25.69 -10.69
CA GLU A 142 -1.00 27.02 -10.99
C GLU A 142 -0.21 27.63 -9.82
N VAL A 143 -0.47 27.18 -8.59
CA VAL A 143 0.11 27.73 -7.36
C VAL A 143 0.91 26.66 -6.63
N TRP A 144 2.24 26.77 -6.73
CA TRP A 144 3.17 25.87 -6.06
C TRP A 144 3.35 26.27 -4.58
N ARG A 145 2.74 25.52 -3.65
CA ARG A 145 2.86 25.66 -2.18
C ARG A 145 3.71 24.54 -1.58
N ARG A 146 4.99 24.84 -1.33
CA ARG A 146 6.04 23.89 -0.89
C ARG A 146 5.59 22.76 0.05
N TRP A 147 4.80 23.06 1.09
CA TRP A 147 4.38 22.08 2.08
C TRP A 147 3.37 21.04 1.53
N PRO A 148 2.22 21.44 0.97
CA PRO A 148 1.31 20.53 0.27
C PRO A 148 1.96 19.66 -0.80
N GLU A 149 2.81 20.21 -1.69
CA GLU A 149 3.40 19.34 -2.73
C GLU A 149 4.44 18.38 -2.17
N LEU A 150 5.23 18.75 -1.16
CA LEU A 150 6.17 17.81 -0.54
C LEU A 150 5.42 16.64 0.10
N PHE A 151 4.29 16.91 0.77
CA PHE A 151 3.45 15.85 1.30
C PHE A 151 2.91 14.95 0.19
N LEU A 152 2.34 15.53 -0.87
CA LEU A 152 1.83 14.76 -2.02
C LEU A 152 2.93 13.94 -2.73
N ALA A 153 4.11 14.52 -2.91
CA ALA A 153 5.26 13.83 -3.50
C ALA A 153 5.75 12.68 -2.60
N SER A 154 5.76 12.88 -1.27
CA SER A 154 6.07 11.80 -0.33
C SER A 154 5.03 10.67 -0.41
N CYS A 155 3.75 11.00 -0.61
CA CYS A 155 2.72 9.98 -0.82
C CYS A 155 2.93 9.22 -2.13
N GLY A 156 3.28 9.91 -3.22
CA GLY A 156 3.63 9.26 -4.47
C GLY A 156 4.85 8.35 -4.35
N LEU A 157 5.87 8.75 -3.60
CA LEU A 157 7.02 7.89 -3.33
C LEU A 157 6.60 6.60 -2.61
N LEU A 158 5.70 6.69 -1.62
CA LEU A 158 5.14 5.52 -0.94
C LEU A 158 4.33 4.63 -1.89
N ASP A 159 3.53 5.21 -2.79
CA ASP A 159 2.80 4.45 -3.81
C ASP A 159 3.78 3.66 -4.72
N VAL A 160 4.91 4.25 -5.13
CA VAL A 160 5.98 3.56 -5.89
C VAL A 160 6.60 2.43 -5.08
N VAL A 161 6.92 2.67 -3.79
CA VAL A 161 7.47 1.65 -2.89
C VAL A 161 6.50 0.48 -2.73
N ILE A 162 5.20 0.76 -2.61
CA ILE A 162 4.16 -0.26 -2.52
C ILE A 162 4.10 -1.09 -3.81
N ILE A 163 4.06 -0.45 -4.98
CA ILE A 163 4.09 -1.16 -6.27
C ILE A 163 5.33 -2.05 -6.34
N TYR A 164 6.51 -1.49 -6.08
CA TYR A 164 7.76 -2.22 -6.13
C TYR A 164 7.72 -3.44 -5.19
N GLY A 165 7.40 -3.24 -3.90
CA GLY A 165 7.37 -4.31 -2.91
C GLY A 165 6.38 -5.43 -3.24
N ILE A 166 5.21 -5.10 -3.78
CA ILE A 166 4.19 -6.08 -4.16
C ILE A 166 4.63 -6.97 -5.32
N TYR A 167 5.41 -6.43 -6.27
CA TYR A 167 5.86 -7.19 -7.44
C TYR A 167 7.19 -7.91 -7.23
N THR A 168 8.05 -7.43 -6.32
CA THR A 168 9.32 -8.07 -5.99
C THR A 168 9.21 -9.13 -4.89
N SER A 169 8.32 -8.96 -3.92
CA SER A 169 8.16 -9.92 -2.83
C SER A 169 7.46 -11.21 -3.29
N GLY A 170 8.20 -12.32 -3.23
CA GLY A 170 7.64 -13.67 -3.42
C GLY A 170 6.63 -14.05 -2.34
N TYR A 171 6.81 -13.55 -1.12
CA TYR A 171 5.92 -13.79 0.01
C TYR A 171 4.54 -13.18 -0.20
N ILE A 172 4.47 -11.91 -0.61
CA ILE A 172 3.19 -11.24 -0.94
C ILE A 172 2.46 -12.00 -2.05
N LYS A 173 3.20 -12.49 -3.07
CA LYS A 173 2.62 -13.31 -4.14
C LYS A 173 1.97 -14.59 -3.57
N GLN A 174 2.63 -15.29 -2.64
CA GLN A 174 2.09 -16.49 -2.02
C GLN A 174 0.85 -16.21 -1.17
N ILE A 175 0.84 -15.13 -0.38
CA ILE A 175 -0.31 -14.71 0.43
C ILE A 175 -1.59 -14.56 -0.39
N PHE A 176 -1.50 -13.95 -1.57
CA PHE A 176 -2.67 -13.76 -2.45
C PHE A 176 -3.10 -15.03 -3.19
N LEU A 177 -2.20 -16.01 -3.33
CA LEU A 177 -2.53 -17.32 -3.90
C LEU A 177 -3.19 -18.24 -2.85
N GLU A 178 -2.92 -18.00 -1.57
CA GLU A 178 -3.47 -18.81 -0.47
C GLU A 178 -4.79 -18.28 0.08
N PHE A 179 -5.82 -19.12 0.03
CA PHE A 179 -7.10 -18.89 0.70
C PHE A 179 -7.57 -20.18 1.41
N PRO A 180 -8.12 -20.10 2.64
CA PRO A 180 -8.60 -21.30 3.35
C PRO A 180 -9.57 -22.12 2.50
N GLN A 181 -9.35 -23.42 2.36
CA GLN A 181 -10.30 -24.28 1.64
C GLN A 181 -11.61 -24.42 2.45
N PRO A 182 -12.77 -24.50 1.79
CA PRO A 182 -14.01 -24.79 2.50
C PRO A 182 -13.87 -26.15 3.19
N VAL A 183 -14.37 -26.27 4.42
CA VAL A 183 -14.41 -27.58 5.10
C VAL A 183 -15.37 -28.46 4.30
N SER A 184 -14.85 -29.41 3.52
CA SER A 184 -15.72 -30.35 2.82
C SER A 184 -16.37 -31.24 3.87
N VAL A 185 -17.63 -31.01 4.19
CA VAL A 185 -18.42 -31.93 5.02
C VAL A 185 -18.64 -33.19 4.17
N LYS A 186 -17.68 -34.12 4.29
CA LYS A 186 -17.67 -35.41 3.60
C LYS A 186 -18.77 -36.27 4.24
N GLY A 187 -20.04 -36.04 3.89
CA GLY A 187 -21.14 -36.63 4.66
C GLY A 187 -22.57 -36.44 4.19
N LYS A 188 -22.84 -36.14 2.92
CA LYS A 188 -24.17 -36.38 2.33
C LYS A 188 -24.01 -37.09 0.98
N SER A 189 -23.89 -38.41 1.06
CA SER A 189 -24.28 -39.32 -0.01
C SER A 189 -25.79 -39.19 -0.20
N SER A 190 -26.20 -38.53 -1.27
CA SER A 190 -27.55 -38.64 -1.83
C SER A 190 -27.52 -39.60 -3.00
#